data_AF-A0A0J7JY27-F1
#
_entry.id   AF-A0A0J7JY27-F1
#
_cell.length_a   1.000
_cell.length_b   1.000
_cell.length_c   1.000
_cell.angle_alpha   90.00
_cell.angle_beta   90.00
_cell.angle_gamma   90.00
#
_symmetry.space_group_name_H-M   'P 1'
#
loop_
_entity.id
_entity.type
_entity.pdbx_description
1 polymer ?
#
loop_
_entity_poly.entity_id
_entity_poly.type
_entity_poly.pdbx_seq_one_letter_code
_entity_poly.pdbx_strand_id
1 'polypeptide(L)'
;MICLLGINKTRTTALHLQSDGQVERHRQTVLNYLAKFISEDQKDWDNWIPMYLLAYRSSKHEATGASPAELYFARDLRLPLDLLRGSPPEREMENSFEDYIQKFKKIR
;
A
#
# COMPACT_ATOMS: atom_id res chain seq x y z
N MET A 1 11.20 -7.10 24.73
CA MET A 1 9.95 -6.81 24.00
C MET A 1 9.95 -7.44 22.59
N ILE A 2 10.97 -7.27 21.75
CA ILE A 2 11.00 -7.84 20.38
C ILE A 2 11.05 -9.37 20.37
N CYS A 3 11.85 -10.00 21.24
CA CYS A 3 11.90 -11.47 21.36
C CYS A 3 10.61 -12.07 21.94
N LEU A 4 9.81 -11.30 22.67
CA LEU A 4 8.54 -11.77 23.25
C LEU A 4 7.48 -12.01 22.15
N LEU A 5 7.57 -11.25 21.06
CA LEU A 5 6.67 -11.35 19.91
C LEU A 5 7.18 -12.37 18.86
N GLY A 6 8.28 -13.09 19.12
CA GLY A 6 8.88 -14.01 18.15
C GLY A 6 9.47 -13.33 16.91
N ILE A 7 9.72 -12.01 16.96
CA ILE A 7 10.22 -11.25 15.82
C ILE A 7 11.74 -11.36 15.77
N ASN A 8 12.27 -11.95 14.69
CA ASN A 8 13.70 -11.96 14.42
C ASN A 8 14.15 -10.61 13.88
N LYS A 9 15.01 -9.91 14.63
CA LYS A 9 15.57 -8.63 14.21
C LYS A 9 16.68 -8.85 13.19
N THR A 10 16.36 -8.69 11.91
CA THR A 10 17.37 -8.61 10.84
C THR A 10 18.18 -7.33 11.04
N ARG A 11 19.49 -7.46 11.27
CA ARG A 11 20.40 -6.32 11.32
C ARG A 11 20.90 -6.03 9.90
N THR A 12 20.40 -4.97 9.28
CA THR A 12 21.07 -4.36 8.13
C THR A 12 22.32 -3.63 8.64
N THR A 13 23.44 -3.82 7.97
CA THR A 13 24.68 -3.08 8.23
C THR A 13 24.43 -1.59 7.99
N ALA A 14 24.95 -0.72 8.87
CA ALA A 14 24.88 0.72 8.67
C ALA A 14 25.49 1.08 7.29
N LEU A 15 24.78 1.92 6.52
CA LEU A 15 25.13 2.34 5.16
C LEU A 15 25.01 1.33 3.99
N HIS A 16 24.33 0.18 4.14
CA HIS A 16 24.07 -0.68 2.97
C HIS A 16 22.72 -0.36 2.29
N LEU A 17 22.69 0.72 1.52
CA LEU A 17 21.53 1.21 0.73
C LEU A 17 21.03 0.22 -0.33
N GLN A 18 21.81 -0.80 -0.68
CA GLN A 18 21.44 -1.78 -1.71
C GLN A 18 20.47 -2.87 -1.21
N SER A 19 20.40 -3.17 0.09
CA SER A 19 19.51 -4.23 0.60
C SER A 19 18.06 -3.78 0.75
N ASP A 20 17.76 -2.48 0.75
CA ASP A 20 16.43 -1.95 1.09
C ASP A 20 15.84 -1.02 0.04
N GLY A 21 16.15 -1.26 -1.24
CA GLY A 21 15.74 -0.39 -2.34
C GLY A 21 14.22 -0.30 -2.57
N GLN A 22 13.42 -1.22 -2.02
CA GLN A 22 11.95 -1.12 -2.05
C GLN A 22 11.44 -0.13 -0.98
N VAL A 23 11.98 -0.21 0.24
CA VAL A 23 11.64 0.73 1.32
C VAL A 23 12.11 2.12 0.97
N GLU A 24 13.31 2.28 0.39
CA GLU A 24 13.82 3.61 0.03
C GLU A 24 12.99 4.24 -1.11
N ARG A 25 12.64 3.48 -2.15
CA ARG A 25 11.72 3.96 -3.20
C ARG A 25 10.35 4.32 -2.64
N HIS A 26 9.83 3.52 -1.71
CA HIS A 26 8.57 3.82 -1.04
C HIS A 26 8.69 5.11 -0.21
N ARG A 27 9.76 5.27 0.57
CA ARG A 27 10.05 6.47 1.36
C ARG A 27 10.09 7.71 0.46
N GLN A 28 10.79 7.65 -0.67
CA GLN A 28 10.82 8.76 -1.63
C GLN A 28 9.43 9.06 -2.20
N THR A 29 8.61 8.04 -2.46
CA THR A 29 7.23 8.20 -2.95
C THR A 29 6.35 8.90 -1.92
N VAL A 30 6.47 8.53 -0.64
CA VAL A 30 5.77 9.17 0.48
C VAL A 30 6.15 10.65 0.55
N LEU A 31 7.45 10.95 0.54
CA LEU A 31 7.96 12.32 0.62
C LEU A 31 7.49 13.16 -0.56
N ASN A 32 7.54 12.61 -1.79
CA ASN A 32 7.09 13.31 -2.99
C ASN A 32 5.59 13.58 -2.99
N TYR A 33 4.77 12.69 -2.40
CA TYR A 33 3.34 12.94 -2.23
C TYR A 33 3.13 14.05 -1.21
N LEU A 34 3.69 13.91 -0.02
CA LEU A 34 3.55 14.86 1.07
C LEU A 34 4.00 16.27 0.68
N ALA A 35 5.13 16.40 -0.03
CA ALA A 35 5.63 17.68 -0.54
C ALA A 35 4.66 18.43 -1.47
N LYS A 36 3.66 17.75 -2.05
CA LYS A 36 2.64 18.38 -2.91
C LYS A 36 1.40 18.88 -2.14
N PHE A 37 1.15 18.36 -0.94
CA PHE A 37 -0.07 18.62 -0.18
C PHE A 37 0.18 19.39 1.12
N ILE A 38 1.38 19.27 1.67
CA ILE A 38 1.80 19.98 2.88
C ILE A 38 1.83 21.50 2.63
N SER A 39 1.34 22.25 3.61
CA SER A 39 1.38 23.71 3.63
C SER A 39 2.81 24.23 3.82
N GLU A 40 3.11 25.48 3.43
CA GLU A 40 4.46 26.06 3.52
C GLU A 40 5.08 25.97 4.94
N ASP A 41 4.23 26.02 5.97
CA ASP A 41 4.62 25.90 7.38
C ASP A 41 4.96 24.47 7.84
N GLN A 42 4.71 23.45 7.01
CA GLN A 42 4.97 22.02 7.26
C GLN A 42 4.36 21.41 8.53
N LYS A 43 3.34 22.04 9.11
CA LYS A 43 2.70 21.59 10.36
C LYS A 43 1.53 20.61 10.18
N ASP A 44 1.08 20.41 8.95
CA ASP A 44 -0.12 19.67 8.60
C ASP A 44 0.16 18.29 7.95
N TRP A 45 1.43 17.85 7.92
CA TRP A 45 1.85 16.62 7.26
C TRP A 45 1.14 15.36 7.76
N ASP A 46 0.80 15.31 9.04
CA ASP A 46 0.11 14.21 9.70
C ASP A 46 -1.33 14.07 9.22
N ASN A 47 -2.01 15.18 8.93
CA ASN A 47 -3.36 15.19 8.35
C ASN A 47 -3.40 14.59 6.94
N TRP A 48 -2.30 14.65 6.20
CA TRP A 48 -2.20 14.12 4.84
C TRP A 48 -1.84 12.64 4.77
N ILE A 49 -1.34 12.05 5.86
CA ILE A 49 -0.98 10.62 5.90
C ILE A 49 -2.18 9.69 5.61
N PRO A 50 -3.36 9.86 6.24
CA PRO A 50 -4.52 9.03 5.92
C PRO A 50 -4.91 9.07 4.45
N MET A 51 -4.85 10.25 3.84
CA MET A 51 -5.17 10.45 2.42
C MET A 51 -4.13 9.78 1.51
N TYR A 52 -2.85 9.93 1.82
CA TYR A 52 -1.78 9.20 1.14
C TYR A 52 -1.98 7.68 1.21
N LEU A 53 -2.22 7.16 2.42
CA LEU A 53 -2.39 5.72 2.64
C LEU A 53 -3.60 5.17 1.89
N LEU A 54 -4.69 5.92 1.85
CA LEU A 54 -5.88 5.55 1.07
C LEU A 54 -5.54 5.44 -0.41
N ALA A 55 -4.94 6.49 -0.98
CA ALA A 55 -4.55 6.52 -2.39
C ALA A 55 -3.54 5.42 -2.73
N TYR A 56 -2.54 5.19 -1.86
CA TYR A 56 -1.52 4.17 -2.05
C TYR A 56 -2.11 2.75 -2.02
N ARG A 57 -3.07 2.48 -1.13
CA ARG A 57 -3.70 1.16 -0.98
C ARG A 57 -4.73 0.87 -2.06
N SER A 58 -5.39 1.88 -2.62
CA SER A 58 -6.37 1.71 -3.69
C SER A 58 -5.77 1.74 -5.10
N SER A 59 -4.58 2.33 -5.26
CA SER A 59 -3.92 2.41 -6.56
C SER A 59 -3.19 1.12 -6.90
N LYS A 60 -3.29 0.68 -8.16
CA LYS A 60 -2.54 -0.46 -8.68
C LYS A 60 -1.06 -0.10 -8.82
N HIS A 61 -0.18 -0.96 -8.32
CA HIS A 61 1.26 -0.75 -8.45
C HIS A 61 1.78 -1.50 -9.67
N GLU A 62 2.67 -0.87 -10.43
CA GLU A 62 3.24 -1.46 -11.65
C GLU A 62 4.00 -2.76 -11.37
N ALA A 63 4.71 -2.82 -10.24
CA ALA A 63 5.51 -3.99 -9.85
C ALA A 63 4.66 -5.26 -9.62
N THR A 64 3.42 -5.11 -9.16
CA THR A 64 2.54 -6.24 -8.81
C THR A 64 1.34 -6.37 -9.74
N GLY A 65 1.04 -5.34 -10.53
CA GLY A 65 -0.17 -5.25 -11.37
C GLY A 65 -1.48 -5.18 -10.57
N ALA A 66 -1.42 -5.10 -9.24
CA ALA A 66 -2.55 -5.12 -8.32
C ALA A 66 -2.38 -4.04 -7.25
N SER A 67 -3.50 -3.59 -6.67
CA SER A 67 -3.45 -2.67 -5.53
C SER A 67 -3.06 -3.41 -4.25
N PRO A 68 -2.40 -2.75 -3.28
CA PRO A 68 -2.13 -3.36 -1.98
C PRO A 68 -3.39 -3.86 -1.27
N ALA A 69 -4.53 -3.19 -1.44
CA ALA A 69 -5.79 -3.64 -0.89
C ALA A 69 -6.29 -4.94 -1.53
N GLU A 70 -6.18 -5.07 -2.86
CA GLU A 70 -6.50 -6.32 -3.56
C GLU A 70 -5.59 -7.47 -3.06
N LEU A 71 -4.31 -7.21 -2.85
CA LEU A 71 -3.35 -8.23 -2.37
C LEU A 71 -3.53 -8.62 -0.91
N TYR A 72 -4.19 -7.78 -0.10
CA TYR A 72 -4.36 -8.04 1.32
C TYR A 72 -5.76 -8.57 1.64
N PHE A 73 -6.78 -8.02 1.01
CA PHE A 73 -8.19 -8.34 1.26
C PHE A 73 -8.86 -9.14 0.13
N ALA A 74 -8.16 -9.42 -0.97
CA ALA A 74 -8.74 -9.99 -2.20
C ALA A 74 -9.90 -9.18 -2.79
N ARG A 75 -10.02 -7.89 -2.42
CA ARG A 75 -11.07 -6.97 -2.87
C ARG A 75 -10.54 -5.54 -2.97
N ASP A 76 -11.21 -4.73 -3.78
CA ASP A 76 -10.97 -3.29 -3.86
C ASP A 76 -11.49 -2.55 -2.61
N LEU A 77 -10.85 -1.44 -2.25
CA LEU A 77 -11.36 -0.54 -1.21
C LEU A 77 -12.57 0.25 -1.76
N ARG A 78 -13.63 0.37 -0.95
CA ARG A 78 -14.72 1.32 -1.24
C ARG A 78 -14.23 2.74 -0.91
N LEU A 79 -14.05 3.57 -1.93
CA LEU A 79 -13.63 4.96 -1.78
C LEU A 79 -14.85 5.86 -1.55
N PRO A 80 -14.69 7.04 -0.92
CA PRO A 80 -15.78 8.03 -0.82
C PRO A 80 -16.35 8.43 -2.18
N LEU A 81 -15.52 8.42 -3.22
CA LEU A 81 -15.97 8.66 -4.59
C LEU A 81 -16.92 7.56 -5.11
N ASP A 82 -16.71 6.30 -4.70
CA ASP A 82 -17.58 5.19 -5.09
C ASP A 82 -18.95 5.28 -4.42
N LEU A 83 -19.01 5.85 -3.21
CA LEU A 83 -20.26 6.14 -2.52
C LEU A 83 -21.06 7.24 -3.24
N LEU A 84 -20.37 8.29 -3.71
CA LEU A 84 -21.00 9.40 -4.44
C LEU A 84 -21.47 9.00 -5.84
N ARG A 85 -20.76 8.08 -6.51
CA ARG A 85 -21.11 7.62 -7.87
C ARG A 85 -22.19 6.53 -7.88
N GLY A 86 -22.64 6.07 -6.71
CA GLY A 86 -23.41 4.85 -6.56
C GLY A 86 -22.48 3.65 -6.72
N SER A 87 -22.53 2.71 -5.77
CA SER A 87 -21.66 1.55 -5.78
C SER A 87 -21.69 0.88 -7.15
N PRO A 88 -20.54 0.59 -7.80
CA PRO A 88 -20.53 -0.41 -8.85
C PRO A 88 -21.14 -1.70 -8.26
N PRO A 89 -21.84 -2.52 -9.08
CA PRO A 89 -22.44 -3.75 -8.59
C PRO A 89 -21.39 -4.48 -7.75
N GLU A 90 -21.78 -4.96 -6.57
CA GLU A 90 -20.96 -5.88 -5.80
C GLU A 90 -20.46 -6.89 -6.82
N ARG A 91 -19.16 -6.84 -7.14
CA ARG A 91 -18.55 -7.97 -7.82
C ARG A 91 -18.75 -9.06 -6.80
N GLU A 92 -19.74 -9.90 -7.05
CA GLU A 92 -19.92 -11.16 -6.36
C GLU A 92 -18.52 -11.79 -6.27
N MET A 93 -18.23 -12.47 -5.17
CA MET A 93 -17.00 -13.26 -5.03
C MET A 93 -16.99 -14.39 -6.08
N GLU A 94 -16.94 -14.07 -7.36
CA GLU A 94 -16.91 -15.01 -8.48
C GLU A 94 -15.48 -15.44 -8.80
N ASN A 95 -14.48 -14.73 -8.29
CA ASN A 95 -13.12 -15.25 -8.33
C ASN A 95 -13.00 -16.26 -7.19
N SER A 96 -13.15 -17.55 -7.52
CA SER A 96 -12.77 -18.67 -6.66
C SER A 96 -11.45 -18.32 -5.94
N PHE A 97 -11.35 -18.64 -4.66
CA PHE A 97 -10.11 -18.46 -3.88
C PHE A 97 -8.88 -19.03 -4.63
N GLU A 98 -9.10 -20.05 -5.45
CA GLU A 98 -8.07 -20.59 -6.35
C GLU A 98 -7.58 -19.58 -7.39
N ASP A 99 -8.45 -18.81 -8.03
CA ASP A 99 -8.08 -17.80 -9.02
C ASP A 99 -7.25 -16.68 -8.39
N TYR A 100 -7.59 -16.28 -7.17
CA TYR A 100 -6.77 -15.35 -6.38
C TYR A 100 -5.39 -15.93 -6.08
N ILE A 101 -5.32 -17.19 -5.64
CA ILE A 101 -4.04 -17.87 -5.40
C ILE A 101 -3.21 -17.99 -6.69
N GLN A 102 -3.84 -18.30 -7.82
CA GLN A 102 -3.15 -18.40 -9.11
C GLN A 102 -2.60 -17.03 -9.55
N LYS A 103 -3.38 -15.96 -9.37
CA LYS A 103 -2.92 -14.58 -9.61
C LYS A 103 -1.72 -14.24 -8.73
N PHE A 104 -1.75 -14.61 -7.45
CA PHE A 104 -0.65 -14.36 -6.52
C PHE A 104 0.61 -15.17 -6.86
N LYS A 105 0.47 -16.44 -7.26
CA LYS A 105 1.59 -17.28 -7.70
C LYS A 105 2.30 -16.70 -8.93
N LYS A 106 1.60 -15.97 -9.78
CA LYS A 106 2.13 -15.35 -11.01
C LYS A 106 2.95 -14.08 -10.76
N ILE A 107 2.86 -13.49 -9.56
CA ILE A 107 3.61 -12.29 -9.15
C ILE A 107 5.02 -12.65 -8.61
N ARG A 108 5.29 -13.95 -8.36
CA ARG A 108 6.55 -14.45 -7.82
C ARG A 108 7.48 -14.99 -8.90
#